data_AF-A0A965HQZ7-F1
#
_entry.id   AF-A0A965HQZ7-F1
#
_cell.length_a   1.000
_cell.length_b   1.000
_cell.length_c   1.000
_cell.angle_alpha   90.00
_cell.angle_beta   90.00
_cell.angle_gamma   90.00
#
_symmetry.space_group_name_H-M   'P 1'
#
loop_
_entity.id
_entity.type
_entity.pdbx_description
1 polymer ?
#
loop_
_entity_poly.entity_id
_entity_poly.type
_entity_poly.pdbx_seq_one_letter_code
_entity_poly.pdbx_strand_id
1 'polypeptide(L)'
;MNLQPFWLAESTPPDTHALFRAKFRLARTGEVTVSLAGAHAFRTWIDGTPLDEGPARFPDRRPDYATHRIVLEAGPHVLAFHAHHLGVETRLQQAATPAFVAAAVTSGPKKIPLRWRAFRAEAYQRTGRRLGCVLGWVEWCQTAQLPDGWREVNYADGRWPRPRRLRPSPAWTWRPVDLGPIRPREIPAIRIGEGSLVNMSLLHHDPTAAFVTRTLHTHSLPAQGRWFRWDLGRVCLIRPRLHLRLPRGSVVQVAYAESLTHGRVSPYLKTGSGENSCMLDHWETTGGPQILEPLHPKGARFVEVHILAPCKKIPAGTTRFFERTAYPEPPTGQFHCSDRLLNRIWQVGVTTLRGCAEDAITDNPHRERGQWLGDAVGPAMDLIAAAYHDWRPLRRGLRQAAECAGPDGMVPGVFPGACQMLPSFALQWVAAIPRYHRLTGDLTLLRDLYPAAERNLRAFARDRQGCGVRTNPARWNFIDWGYQGAATVFGNRRDTPQIDPALSLLYLEAVQGMAAWAQQVGRRKRADHWRR
;
A
#
# COMPACT_ATOMS: atom_id res chain seq x y z
N MET A 1 19.80 14.60 1.75
CA MET A 1 20.64 13.42 2.01
C MET A 1 20.52 12.48 0.82
N ASN A 2 21.63 12.03 0.23
CA ASN A 2 21.59 11.03 -0.84
C ASN A 2 21.92 9.65 -0.25
N LEU A 3 20.96 8.73 -0.30
CA LEU A 3 21.18 7.34 0.08
C LEU A 3 21.84 6.59 -1.08
N GLN A 4 22.70 5.63 -0.74
CA GLN A 4 23.35 4.76 -1.73
C GLN A 4 22.46 3.53 -1.95
N PRO A 5 21.74 3.41 -3.09
CA PRO A 5 20.94 2.24 -3.39
C PRO A 5 21.86 1.04 -3.69
N PHE A 6 21.38 -0.14 -3.31
CA PHE A 6 22.01 -1.42 -3.60
C PHE A 6 20.96 -2.51 -3.73
N TRP A 7 21.34 -3.62 -4.36
CA TRP A 7 20.49 -4.79 -4.51
C TRP A 7 21.35 -6.06 -4.64
N LEU A 8 20.73 -7.21 -4.94
CA LEU A 8 21.42 -8.43 -5.33
C LEU A 8 22.38 -8.17 -6.51
N ALA A 9 23.50 -8.89 -6.54
CA ALA A 9 24.49 -8.79 -7.62
C ALA A 9 24.05 -9.52 -8.90
N GLU A 10 23.22 -10.54 -8.73
CA GLU A 10 22.67 -11.41 -9.78
C GLU A 10 21.45 -10.78 -10.47
N SER A 11 20.92 -11.48 -11.49
CA SER A 11 19.68 -11.12 -12.18
C SER A 11 18.50 -11.06 -11.21
N THR A 12 17.64 -10.06 -11.32
CA THR A 12 16.47 -9.90 -10.45
C THR A 12 15.21 -10.00 -11.29
N PRO A 13 14.68 -11.21 -11.56
CA PRO A 13 13.39 -11.34 -12.21
C PRO A 13 12.27 -10.77 -11.30
N PRO A 14 11.08 -10.49 -11.86
CA PRO A 14 9.90 -10.20 -11.05
C PRO A 14 9.66 -11.26 -9.97
N ASP A 15 9.02 -10.85 -8.88
CA ASP A 15 8.71 -11.71 -7.74
C ASP A 15 9.96 -12.26 -7.02
N THR A 16 10.98 -11.40 -6.83
CA THR A 16 12.23 -11.77 -6.15
C THR A 16 12.27 -11.24 -4.73
N HIS A 17 12.35 -12.15 -3.75
CA HIS A 17 12.66 -11.81 -2.35
C HIS A 17 14.16 -11.85 -2.06
N ALA A 18 14.62 -10.89 -1.27
CA ALA A 18 16.01 -10.76 -0.84
C ALA A 18 16.10 -10.39 0.63
N LEU A 19 17.06 -10.99 1.34
CA LEU A 19 17.44 -10.63 2.69
C LEU A 19 18.76 -9.86 2.63
N PHE A 20 18.83 -8.71 3.28
CA PHE A 20 20.07 -7.95 3.43
C PHE A 20 20.36 -7.75 4.90
N ARG A 21 21.63 -7.83 5.28
CA ARG A 21 22.06 -7.51 6.63
C ARG A 21 23.36 -6.73 6.63
N ALA A 22 23.43 -5.71 7.48
CA ALA A 22 24.60 -4.87 7.67
C ALA A 22 25.08 -4.94 9.11
N LYS A 23 26.33 -5.34 9.28
CA LYS A 23 27.02 -5.24 10.57
C LYS A 23 27.65 -3.86 10.73
N PHE A 24 27.48 -3.25 11.90
CA PHE A 24 28.17 -2.04 12.31
C PHE A 24 28.49 -2.09 13.82
N ARG A 25 29.26 -1.11 14.32
CA ARG A 25 29.65 -1.05 15.73
C ARG A 25 29.57 0.37 16.24
N LEU A 26 29.09 0.53 17.47
CA LEU A 26 29.15 1.77 18.23
C LEU A 26 30.25 1.70 19.29
N ALA A 27 31.02 2.78 19.41
CA ALA A 27 32.08 2.88 20.42
C ALA A 27 31.54 3.16 21.83
N ARG A 28 30.37 3.81 21.90
CA ARG A 28 29.67 4.19 23.13
C ARG A 28 28.17 4.10 22.89
N THR A 29 27.40 3.88 23.96
CA THR A 29 25.94 3.97 23.96
C THR A 29 25.52 5.38 23.54
N GLY A 30 24.47 5.49 22.72
CA GLY A 30 23.95 6.78 22.30
C GLY A 30 22.89 6.72 21.21
N GLU A 31 22.33 7.88 20.91
CA GLU A 31 21.36 8.02 19.83
C GLU A 31 22.02 7.91 18.46
N VAL A 32 21.38 7.12 17.58
CA VAL A 32 21.67 7.06 16.16
C VAL A 32 20.43 7.39 15.35
N THR A 33 20.65 7.96 14.17
CA THR A 33 19.62 8.17 13.16
C THR A 33 19.77 7.12 12.07
N VAL A 34 18.72 6.32 11.84
CA VAL A 34 18.63 5.31 10.79
C VAL A 34 17.71 5.81 9.70
N SER A 35 18.24 6.03 8.49
CA SER A 35 17.46 6.39 7.31
C SER A 35 17.31 5.19 6.39
N LEU A 36 16.08 4.92 5.93
CA LEU A 36 15.70 3.68 5.22
C LEU A 36 14.90 4.02 3.97
N ALA A 37 15.19 3.35 2.85
CA ALA A 37 14.41 3.44 1.63
C ALA A 37 14.45 2.14 0.83
N GLY A 38 13.54 2.02 -0.14
CA GLY A 38 13.48 0.90 -1.07
C GLY A 38 12.46 1.15 -2.17
N ALA A 39 12.41 0.26 -3.16
CA ALA A 39 11.59 0.45 -4.36
C ALA A 39 10.14 -0.04 -4.23
N HIS A 40 9.93 -1.22 -3.65
CA HIS A 40 8.66 -1.96 -3.80
C HIS A 40 8.03 -2.35 -2.47
N ALA A 41 8.63 -3.29 -1.76
CA ALA A 41 8.23 -3.66 -0.40
C ALA A 41 9.45 -4.10 0.38
N PHE A 42 9.55 -3.67 1.62
CA PHE A 42 10.53 -4.15 2.56
C PHE A 42 10.02 -4.05 4.00
N ARG A 43 10.61 -4.87 4.86
CA ARG A 43 10.56 -4.74 6.31
C ARG A 43 11.98 -4.69 6.84
N THR A 44 12.19 -3.97 7.94
CA THR A 44 13.49 -3.78 8.55
C THR A 44 13.50 -4.11 10.03
N TRP A 45 14.68 -4.52 10.51
CA TRP A 45 14.93 -4.83 11.91
C TRP A 45 16.28 -4.24 12.33
N ILE A 46 16.36 -3.81 13.59
CA ILE A 46 17.62 -3.52 14.27
C ILE A 46 17.78 -4.53 15.41
N ASP A 47 18.87 -5.29 15.40
CA ASP A 47 19.17 -6.32 16.42
C ASP A 47 17.99 -7.28 16.69
N GLY A 48 17.32 -7.75 15.63
CA GLY A 48 16.15 -8.62 15.71
C GLY A 48 14.82 -7.92 16.01
N THR A 49 14.84 -6.66 16.44
CA THR A 49 13.64 -5.88 16.76
C THR A 49 13.08 -5.19 15.51
N PRO A 50 11.77 -5.32 15.19
CA PRO A 50 11.17 -4.62 14.05
C PRO A 50 11.36 -3.11 14.15
N LEU A 51 11.85 -2.49 13.08
CA LEU A 51 12.14 -1.05 13.03
C LEU A 51 11.14 -0.32 12.15
N ASP A 52 10.96 -0.76 10.90
CA ASP A 52 10.11 -0.09 9.92
C ASP A 52 9.62 -1.02 8.82
N GLU A 53 8.58 -0.60 8.11
CA GLU A 53 8.10 -1.20 6.87
C GLU A 53 7.85 -0.14 5.81
N GLY A 54 8.17 -0.47 4.57
CA GLY A 54 8.05 0.50 3.49
C GLY A 54 8.24 -0.13 2.12
N PRO A 55 8.54 0.70 1.11
CA PRO A 55 8.54 2.16 1.18
C PRO A 55 7.12 2.72 1.36
N ALA A 56 7.02 3.98 1.78
CA ALA A 56 5.86 4.78 1.40
C ALA A 56 5.88 4.96 -0.12
N ARG A 57 4.75 4.77 -0.81
CA ARG A 57 4.67 4.90 -2.28
C ARG A 57 5.21 6.24 -2.76
N PHE A 58 5.90 6.28 -3.89
CA PHE A 58 6.55 7.51 -4.36
C PHE A 58 6.56 7.64 -5.90
N PRO A 59 6.54 8.87 -6.45
CA PRO A 59 6.75 9.09 -7.89
C PRO A 59 8.16 8.68 -8.31
N ASP A 60 8.31 8.04 -9.46
CA ASP A 60 9.57 7.39 -9.89
C ASP A 60 10.83 8.28 -9.81
N ARG A 61 10.69 9.60 -9.97
CA ARG A 61 11.79 10.58 -9.90
C ARG A 61 12.06 11.16 -8.49
N ARG A 62 11.31 10.70 -7.48
CA ARG A 62 11.29 11.24 -6.12
C ARG A 62 11.24 10.10 -5.09
N PRO A 63 12.26 9.23 -5.02
CA PRO A 63 12.28 8.17 -4.02
C PRO A 63 12.27 8.73 -2.60
N ASP A 64 11.39 8.17 -1.79
CA ASP A 64 11.20 8.57 -0.41
C ASP A 64 12.07 7.75 0.54
N TYR A 65 12.46 8.36 1.66
CA TYR A 65 13.15 7.67 2.76
C TYR A 65 12.54 8.00 4.12
N ALA A 66 12.35 6.97 4.94
CA ALA A 66 11.96 7.10 6.34
C ALA A 66 13.19 7.35 7.21
N THR A 67 13.01 8.01 8.36
CA THR A 67 14.09 8.28 9.31
C THR A 67 13.62 7.96 10.73
N HIS A 68 14.44 7.21 11.46
CA HIS A 68 14.17 6.78 12.83
C HIS A 68 15.33 7.18 13.73
N ARG A 69 15.02 7.81 14.87
CA ARG A 69 16.01 8.06 15.94
C ARG A 69 15.83 7.01 17.01
N ILE A 70 16.90 6.28 17.32
CA ILE A 70 16.90 5.19 18.29
C ILE A 70 18.17 5.26 19.14
N VAL A 71 18.06 4.89 20.41
CA VAL A 71 19.21 4.73 21.31
C VAL A 71 19.69 3.29 21.21
N LEU A 72 21.00 3.12 20.99
CA LEU A 72 21.65 1.81 20.92
C LEU A 72 22.82 1.76 21.89
N GLU A 73 23.07 0.57 22.45
CA GLU A 73 24.19 0.32 23.37
C GLU A 73 25.56 0.40 22.68
N ALA A 74 26.63 0.49 23.47
CA ALA A 74 27.98 0.33 22.95
C ALA A 74 28.17 -1.13 22.48
N GLY A 75 28.72 -1.34 21.28
CA GLY A 75 29.02 -2.68 20.77
C GLY A 75 28.54 -2.95 19.35
N PRO A 76 28.49 -4.23 18.95
CA PRO A 76 28.08 -4.65 17.62
C PRO A 76 26.57 -4.63 17.44
N HIS A 77 26.12 -4.19 16.26
CA HIS A 77 24.71 -4.14 15.86
C HIS A 77 24.52 -4.68 14.45
N VAL A 78 23.29 -5.07 14.14
CA VAL A 78 22.86 -5.49 12.81
C VAL A 78 21.60 -4.74 12.38
N LEU A 79 21.67 -4.13 11.19
CA LEU A 79 20.50 -3.64 10.46
C LEU A 79 20.13 -4.68 9.40
N ALA A 80 18.89 -5.15 9.41
CA ALA A 80 18.39 -6.19 8.52
C ALA A 80 17.22 -5.70 7.67
N PHE A 81 17.12 -6.19 6.43
CA PHE A 81 16.03 -5.97 5.49
C PHE A 81 15.53 -7.30 4.94
N HIS A 82 14.22 -7.48 4.87
CA HIS A 82 13.57 -8.43 3.97
C HIS A 82 12.85 -7.60 2.93
N ALA A 83 13.32 -7.65 1.68
CA ALA A 83 12.79 -6.86 0.59
C ALA A 83 12.23 -7.76 -0.50
N HIS A 84 11.24 -7.27 -1.22
CA HIS A 84 10.61 -7.96 -2.33
C HIS A 84 10.56 -7.02 -3.54
N HIS A 85 11.26 -7.41 -4.61
CA HIS A 85 11.12 -6.79 -5.92
C HIS A 85 9.93 -7.37 -6.67
N LEU A 86 8.87 -6.56 -6.86
CA LEU A 86 7.68 -6.99 -7.57
C LEU A 86 7.95 -7.15 -9.07
N GLY A 87 8.59 -6.18 -9.72
CA GLY A 87 8.92 -6.25 -11.15
C GLY A 87 7.71 -6.21 -12.09
N VAL A 88 6.58 -5.71 -11.60
CA VAL A 88 5.31 -5.54 -12.33
C VAL A 88 4.66 -4.23 -11.94
N GLU A 89 3.78 -3.73 -12.80
CA GLU A 89 3.02 -2.52 -12.51
C GLU A 89 1.97 -2.80 -11.42
N THR A 90 1.88 -1.91 -10.44
CA THR A 90 0.88 -1.95 -9.36
C THR A 90 0.32 -0.56 -9.13
N ARG A 91 -0.74 -0.40 -8.31
CA ARG A 91 -1.18 0.95 -7.92
C ARG A 91 -0.16 1.71 -7.07
N LEU A 92 0.73 0.99 -6.38
CA LEU A 92 1.69 1.59 -5.46
C LEU A 92 2.96 2.05 -6.19
N GLN A 93 3.41 1.30 -7.20
CA GLN A 93 4.68 1.56 -7.89
C GLN A 93 4.64 1.15 -9.37
N GLN A 94 5.42 1.84 -10.20
CA GLN A 94 5.56 1.57 -11.63
C GLN A 94 6.45 0.34 -11.90
N ALA A 95 6.16 -0.41 -12.96
CA ALA A 95 6.95 -1.58 -13.35
C ALA A 95 8.42 -1.25 -13.63
N ALA A 96 8.68 -0.06 -14.16
CA ALA A 96 10.02 0.39 -14.54
C ALA A 96 10.91 0.76 -13.34
N THR A 97 10.34 0.89 -12.12
CA THR A 97 11.13 1.24 -10.94
C THR A 97 12.14 0.13 -10.64
N PRO A 98 13.44 0.42 -10.59
CA PRO A 98 14.47 -0.59 -10.39
C PRO A 98 14.40 -1.20 -8.99
N ALA A 99 14.78 -2.47 -8.85
CA ALA A 99 14.93 -3.09 -7.53
C ALA A 99 16.03 -2.39 -6.73
N PHE A 100 15.71 -1.84 -5.55
CA PHE A 100 16.72 -1.36 -4.62
C PHE A 100 16.20 -1.34 -3.18
N VAL A 101 17.16 -1.40 -2.25
CA VAL A 101 17.06 -0.84 -0.91
C VAL A 101 18.20 0.15 -0.71
N ALA A 102 18.03 1.08 0.21
CA ALA A 102 19.07 2.01 0.60
C ALA A 102 18.97 2.31 2.09
N ALA A 103 20.11 2.43 2.76
CA ALA A 103 20.13 2.75 4.18
C ALA A 103 21.38 3.50 4.59
N ALA A 104 21.26 4.27 5.67
CA ALA A 104 22.36 4.94 6.33
C ALA A 104 22.10 4.99 7.84
N VAL A 105 23.17 4.86 8.62
CA VAL A 105 23.16 5.07 10.07
C VAL A 105 24.13 6.21 10.38
N THR A 106 23.69 7.19 11.15
CA THR A 106 24.53 8.31 11.61
C THR A 106 24.44 8.48 13.12
N SER A 107 25.51 8.95 13.75
CA SER A 107 25.50 9.43 15.14
C SER A 107 25.87 10.92 15.10
N GLY A 108 24.90 11.79 15.38
CA GLY A 108 24.98 13.21 15.01
C GLY A 108 25.29 13.37 13.50
N PRO A 109 26.29 14.19 13.13
CA PRO A 109 26.68 14.39 11.73
C PRO A 109 27.53 13.24 11.16
N LYS A 110 28.04 12.33 12.01
CA LYS A 110 29.00 11.30 11.59
C LYS A 110 28.28 10.07 11.03
N LYS A 111 28.60 9.70 9.79
CA LYS A 111 28.12 8.45 9.17
C LYS A 111 28.86 7.24 9.74
N ILE A 112 28.09 6.22 10.12
CA ILE A 112 28.62 4.94 10.59
C ILE A 112 28.76 3.98 9.40
N PRO A 113 29.95 3.38 9.17
CA PRO A 113 30.13 2.42 8.09
C PRO A 113 29.29 1.16 8.27
N LEU A 114 28.56 0.78 7.22
CA LEU A 114 27.73 -0.43 7.17
C LEU A 114 28.40 -1.49 6.29
N ARG A 115 28.60 -2.70 6.83
CA ARG A 115 29.15 -3.84 6.08
C ARG A 115 28.03 -4.79 5.66
N TRP A 116 27.56 -4.61 4.42
CA TRP A 116 26.41 -5.33 3.88
C TRP A 116 26.74 -6.73 3.35
N ARG A 117 25.81 -7.64 3.59
CA ARG A 117 25.70 -8.99 3.03
C ARG A 117 24.27 -9.18 2.51
N ALA A 118 24.11 -10.01 1.48
CA ALA A 118 22.85 -10.25 0.82
C ALA A 118 22.61 -11.74 0.60
N PHE A 119 21.35 -12.16 0.66
CA PHE A 119 20.90 -13.52 0.41
C PHE A 119 19.63 -13.47 -0.42
N ARG A 120 19.62 -14.19 -1.55
CA ARG A 120 18.39 -14.38 -2.32
C ARG A 120 17.53 -15.40 -1.59
N ALA A 121 16.32 -15.01 -1.24
CA ALA A 121 15.40 -15.88 -0.52
C ALA A 121 14.57 -16.75 -1.48
N GLU A 122 15.21 -17.74 -2.11
CA GLU A 122 14.55 -18.74 -2.98
C GLU A 122 13.47 -19.56 -2.25
N ALA A 123 13.47 -19.50 -0.91
CA ALA A 123 12.37 -19.95 -0.08
C ALA A 123 11.00 -19.40 -0.52
N TYR A 124 10.95 -18.16 -1.04
CA TYR A 124 9.75 -17.57 -1.61
C TYR A 124 9.64 -17.94 -3.09
N GLN A 125 8.72 -18.85 -3.40
CA GLN A 125 8.51 -19.40 -4.72
C GLN A 125 7.69 -18.45 -5.58
N ARG A 126 8.11 -18.33 -6.85
CA ARG A 126 7.45 -17.51 -7.85
C ARG A 126 6.25 -18.26 -8.41
N THR A 127 5.08 -17.97 -7.88
CA THR A 127 3.84 -18.68 -8.27
C THR A 127 3.24 -18.19 -9.59
N GLY A 128 3.66 -17.00 -10.04
CA GLY A 128 3.02 -16.31 -11.16
C GLY A 128 1.60 -15.80 -10.85
N ARG A 129 1.13 -15.92 -9.60
CA ARG A 129 -0.20 -15.47 -9.17
C ARG A 129 -0.12 -14.11 -8.49
N ARG A 130 -0.98 -13.20 -8.90
CA ARG A 130 -1.08 -11.85 -8.33
C ARG A 130 -2.04 -11.87 -7.13
N LEU A 131 -1.85 -10.97 -6.17
CA LEU A 131 -2.84 -10.74 -5.10
C LEU A 131 -4.13 -10.12 -5.67
N GLY A 132 -3.95 -9.26 -6.67
CA GLY A 132 -4.97 -8.59 -7.46
C GLY A 132 -4.31 -8.06 -8.73
N CYS A 133 -5.09 -7.78 -9.78
CA CYS A 133 -4.54 -7.36 -11.07
C CYS A 133 -3.67 -6.09 -11.03
N VAL A 134 -3.85 -5.28 -9.99
CA VAL A 134 -3.10 -4.04 -9.75
C VAL A 134 -2.28 -4.07 -8.46
N LEU A 135 -2.09 -5.25 -7.85
CA LEU A 135 -1.29 -5.49 -6.64
C LEU A 135 -0.11 -6.43 -6.93
N GLY A 136 0.74 -6.71 -5.93
CA GLY A 136 1.91 -7.59 -6.09
C GLY A 136 1.58 -9.08 -6.22
N TRP A 137 2.48 -9.92 -5.74
CA TRP A 137 2.42 -11.38 -5.86
C TRP A 137 1.93 -12.07 -4.59
N VAL A 138 1.34 -13.24 -4.76
CA VAL A 138 1.03 -14.18 -3.66
C VAL A 138 2.32 -14.63 -2.99
N GLU A 139 2.38 -14.57 -1.67
CA GLU A 139 3.55 -15.06 -0.92
C GLU A 139 3.46 -16.56 -0.69
N TRP A 140 4.44 -17.29 -1.23
CA TRP A 140 4.49 -18.74 -1.18
C TRP A 140 5.85 -19.22 -0.66
N CYS A 141 5.91 -19.62 0.61
CA CYS A 141 7.20 -19.74 1.30
C CYS A 141 7.48 -21.15 1.83
N GLN A 142 8.62 -21.73 1.45
CA GLN A 142 9.20 -22.90 2.09
C GLN A 142 10.16 -22.46 3.19
N THR A 143 9.67 -22.45 4.42
CA THR A 143 10.41 -21.88 5.56
C THR A 143 11.72 -22.61 5.86
N ALA A 144 11.88 -23.86 5.41
CA ALA A 144 13.11 -24.65 5.56
C ALA A 144 14.32 -24.10 4.81
N GLN A 145 14.07 -23.28 3.80
CA GLN A 145 15.11 -22.66 3.01
C GLN A 145 15.46 -21.25 3.53
N LEU A 146 14.75 -20.76 4.55
CA LEU A 146 15.11 -19.49 5.18
C LEU A 146 16.21 -19.69 6.23
N PRO A 147 17.20 -18.78 6.27
CA PRO A 147 18.26 -18.83 7.27
C PRO A 147 17.70 -18.47 8.65
N ASP A 148 17.74 -19.40 9.60
CA ASP A 148 17.25 -19.14 10.95
C ASP A 148 18.16 -18.15 11.71
N GLY A 149 17.57 -17.29 12.54
CA GLY A 149 18.32 -16.28 13.32
C GLY A 149 19.05 -15.21 12.50
N TRP A 150 18.84 -15.08 11.18
CA TRP A 150 19.60 -14.16 10.31
C TRP A 150 19.53 -12.67 10.70
N ARG A 151 18.54 -12.30 11.52
CA ARG A 151 18.34 -10.94 12.05
C ARG A 151 19.13 -10.66 13.33
N GLU A 152 19.72 -11.68 13.95
CA GLU A 152 20.44 -11.58 15.22
C GLU A 152 21.90 -11.17 15.03
N VAL A 153 22.46 -10.45 16.00
CA VAL A 153 23.82 -9.88 15.93
C VAL A 153 24.89 -10.96 15.70
N ASN A 154 24.74 -12.10 16.35
CA ASN A 154 25.68 -13.23 16.35
C ASN A 154 25.60 -14.13 15.10
N TYR A 155 24.61 -13.96 14.21
CA TYR A 155 24.49 -14.83 13.04
C TYR A 155 25.70 -14.72 12.09
N ALA A 156 26.18 -15.90 11.66
CA ALA A 156 27.33 -16.07 10.78
C ALA A 156 26.96 -15.94 9.30
N ASP A 157 27.19 -14.76 8.73
CA ASP A 157 26.88 -14.39 7.34
C ASP A 157 28.09 -14.38 6.40
N GLY A 158 29.20 -15.00 6.81
CA GLY A 158 30.44 -15.02 6.02
C GLY A 158 30.26 -15.59 4.61
N ARG A 159 29.33 -16.52 4.44
CA ARG A 159 28.98 -17.17 3.17
C ARG A 159 28.06 -16.33 2.27
N TRP A 160 27.43 -15.28 2.79
CA TRP A 160 26.54 -14.45 1.99
C TRP A 160 27.36 -13.55 1.07
N PRO A 161 27.00 -13.41 -0.21
CA PRO A 161 27.67 -12.47 -1.11
C PRO A 161 27.46 -11.02 -0.66
N ARG A 162 28.30 -10.12 -1.18
CA ARG A 162 28.09 -8.67 -1.01
C ARG A 162 27.04 -8.20 -2.03
N PRO A 163 26.11 -7.30 -1.65
CA PRO A 163 25.21 -6.70 -2.62
C PRO A 163 25.97 -5.81 -3.60
N ARG A 164 25.40 -5.65 -4.80
CA ARG A 164 25.90 -4.71 -5.80
C ARG A 164 25.36 -3.32 -5.50
N ARG A 165 26.27 -2.33 -5.44
CA ARG A 165 25.89 -0.92 -5.40
C ARG A 165 25.28 -0.51 -6.74
N LEU A 166 24.16 0.18 -6.68
CA LEU A 166 23.50 0.71 -7.87
C LEU A 166 23.90 2.17 -8.06
N ARG A 167 24.05 2.61 -9.31
CA ARG A 167 24.17 4.02 -9.60
C ARG A 167 22.78 4.64 -9.50
N PRO A 168 22.52 5.60 -8.58
CA PRO A 168 21.25 6.30 -8.56
C PRO A 168 21.00 6.96 -9.91
N SER A 169 19.74 7.00 -10.35
CA SER A 169 19.37 7.81 -11.51
C SER A 169 19.71 9.28 -11.21
N PRO A 170 20.39 10.00 -12.13
CA PRO A 170 20.62 11.44 -11.97
C PRO A 170 19.33 12.25 -11.83
N ALA A 171 18.20 11.70 -12.28
CA ALA A 171 16.88 12.30 -12.18
C ALA A 171 16.25 12.18 -10.79
N TRP A 172 16.79 11.32 -9.91
CA TRP A 172 16.24 11.10 -8.58
C TRP A 172 16.56 12.25 -7.64
N THR A 173 15.54 12.67 -6.91
CA THR A 173 15.68 13.60 -5.79
C THR A 173 15.08 12.97 -4.56
N TRP A 174 15.95 12.53 -3.64
CA TRP A 174 15.53 11.89 -2.40
C TRP A 174 14.73 12.84 -1.52
N ARG A 175 13.60 12.36 -1.00
CA ARG A 175 12.74 13.15 -0.12
C ARG A 175 12.48 12.41 1.20
N PRO A 176 12.59 13.07 2.37
CA PRO A 176 12.13 12.46 3.59
C PRO A 176 10.62 12.25 3.51
N VAL A 177 10.16 11.09 3.99
CA VAL A 177 8.73 10.83 4.15
C VAL A 177 8.15 11.86 5.13
N ASP A 178 7.22 12.67 4.65
CA ASP A 178 6.44 13.61 5.47
C ASP A 178 5.10 12.97 5.84
N LEU A 179 5.18 11.89 6.62
CA LEU A 179 4.03 11.17 7.16
C LEU A 179 4.18 11.04 8.68
N GLY A 180 3.05 10.88 9.36
CA GLY A 180 3.05 10.43 10.76
C GLY A 180 3.53 8.98 10.90
N PRO A 181 3.62 8.48 12.15
CA PRO A 181 3.99 7.09 12.39
C PRO A 181 2.92 6.15 11.83
N ILE A 182 3.27 5.41 10.78
CA ILE A 182 2.48 4.28 10.27
C ILE A 182 3.07 3.02 10.90
N ARG A 183 2.71 2.78 12.18
CA ARG A 183 3.19 1.61 12.92
C ARG A 183 2.07 0.59 13.02
N PRO A 184 2.31 -0.69 12.67
CA PRO A 184 1.31 -1.73 12.86
C PRO A 184 0.85 -1.81 14.31
N ARG A 185 -0.47 -1.74 14.54
CA ARG A 185 -1.09 -1.84 15.87
C ARG A 185 -1.89 -3.14 15.96
N GLU A 186 -1.72 -3.88 17.05
CA GLU A 186 -2.53 -5.07 17.30
C GLU A 186 -4.01 -4.65 17.46
N ILE A 187 -4.91 -5.32 16.73
CA ILE A 187 -6.35 -5.09 16.78
C ILE A 187 -7.07 -6.31 17.37
N PRO A 188 -8.21 -6.10 18.06
CA PRO A 188 -9.04 -7.21 18.51
C PRO A 188 -9.60 -7.99 17.32
N ALA A 189 -9.69 -9.30 17.48
CA ALA A 189 -10.29 -10.20 16.49
C ALA A 189 -11.10 -11.29 17.22
N ILE A 190 -12.31 -11.54 16.76
CA ILE A 190 -13.18 -12.57 17.33
C ILE A 190 -13.03 -13.83 16.48
N ARG A 191 -12.64 -14.95 17.11
CA ARG A 191 -12.67 -16.25 16.44
C ARG A 191 -14.13 -16.70 16.32
N ILE A 192 -14.66 -16.69 15.11
CA ILE A 192 -16.07 -17.01 14.79
C ILE A 192 -16.29 -18.46 14.35
N GLY A 193 -15.21 -19.24 14.20
CA GLY A 193 -15.29 -20.66 13.90
C GLY A 193 -13.94 -21.35 13.97
N GLU A 194 -13.98 -22.64 14.27
CA GLU A 194 -12.84 -23.54 14.14
C GLU A 194 -13.33 -24.98 13.94
N GLY A 195 -12.47 -25.84 13.42
CA GLY A 195 -12.79 -27.24 13.27
C GLY A 195 -11.70 -28.04 12.58
N SER A 196 -12.03 -29.26 12.20
CA SER A 196 -11.19 -30.12 11.38
C SER A 196 -11.52 -29.92 9.90
N LEU A 197 -10.54 -30.14 9.02
CA LEU A 197 -10.74 -30.11 7.57
C LEU A 197 -10.31 -31.44 6.94
N VAL A 198 -10.87 -31.71 5.75
CA VAL A 198 -10.40 -32.75 4.83
C VAL A 198 -10.02 -32.13 3.50
N ASN A 199 -8.84 -32.46 3.01
CA ASN A 199 -8.34 -32.02 1.71
C ASN A 199 -8.75 -33.01 0.62
N MET A 200 -10.02 -32.94 0.22
CA MET A 200 -10.60 -33.74 -0.88
C MET A 200 -10.44 -33.08 -2.27
N SER A 201 -9.65 -32.01 -2.38
CA SER A 201 -9.59 -31.26 -3.63
C SER A 201 -8.87 -32.03 -4.73
N LEU A 202 -9.59 -32.38 -5.79
CA LEU A 202 -9.01 -32.81 -7.08
C LEU A 202 -8.26 -31.66 -7.79
N LEU A 203 -8.42 -30.42 -7.31
CA LEU A 203 -7.84 -29.21 -7.88
C LEU A 203 -6.52 -28.83 -7.18
N HIS A 204 -5.64 -29.80 -6.92
CA HIS A 204 -4.35 -29.57 -6.25
C HIS A 204 -3.42 -28.64 -7.05
N HIS A 205 -3.62 -28.51 -8.36
CA HIS A 205 -2.92 -27.58 -9.24
C HIS A 205 -3.34 -26.12 -9.03
N ASP A 206 -4.53 -25.86 -8.47
CA ASP A 206 -4.97 -24.51 -8.11
C ASP A 206 -5.17 -24.42 -6.59
N PRO A 207 -4.22 -23.78 -5.87
CA PRO A 207 -4.31 -23.70 -4.42
C PRO A 207 -5.44 -22.83 -3.90
N THR A 208 -5.95 -21.90 -4.72
CA THR A 208 -7.15 -21.09 -4.45
C THR A 208 -8.38 -22.00 -4.49
N ALA A 209 -8.49 -22.78 -5.56
CA ALA A 209 -9.58 -23.73 -5.74
C ALA A 209 -9.55 -24.80 -4.64
N ALA A 210 -8.36 -25.37 -4.36
CA ALA A 210 -8.18 -26.33 -3.28
C ALA A 210 -8.54 -25.76 -1.91
N PHE A 211 -8.27 -24.48 -1.65
CA PHE A 211 -8.69 -23.83 -0.41
C PHE A 211 -10.22 -23.79 -0.30
N VAL A 212 -10.93 -23.41 -1.36
CA VAL A 212 -12.39 -23.28 -1.35
C VAL A 212 -13.15 -24.62 -1.44
N THR A 213 -12.55 -25.66 -2.02
CA THR A 213 -13.20 -26.98 -2.15
C THR A 213 -12.98 -27.90 -0.95
N ARG A 214 -12.06 -27.55 -0.03
CA ARG A 214 -11.89 -28.30 1.23
C ARG A 214 -13.19 -28.41 2.01
N THR A 215 -13.43 -29.61 2.53
CA THR A 215 -14.56 -29.86 3.41
C THR A 215 -14.16 -29.46 4.84
N LEU A 216 -14.92 -28.56 5.44
CA LEU A 216 -14.73 -28.08 6.82
C LEU A 216 -15.58 -28.85 7.84
N HIS A 217 -16.20 -29.95 7.38
CA HIS A 217 -17.00 -30.90 8.15
C HIS A 217 -16.40 -32.30 7.96
N THR A 218 -16.13 -33.03 9.04
CA THR A 218 -15.40 -34.31 8.98
C THR A 218 -16.26 -35.52 9.30
N HIS A 219 -17.60 -35.43 9.15
CA HIS A 219 -18.52 -36.43 9.68
C HIS A 219 -18.35 -37.85 9.11
N SER A 220 -17.68 -38.02 7.96
CA SER A 220 -17.46 -39.34 7.35
C SER A 220 -16.03 -39.59 6.82
N LEU A 221 -15.11 -38.63 6.97
CA LEU A 221 -13.76 -38.71 6.37
C LEU A 221 -12.67 -38.38 7.41
N PRO A 222 -11.50 -39.03 7.33
CA PRO A 222 -10.41 -38.80 8.28
C PRO A 222 -9.91 -37.36 8.17
N ALA A 223 -9.84 -36.67 9.31
CA ALA A 223 -9.40 -35.29 9.38
C ALA A 223 -7.90 -35.17 8.99
N GLN A 224 -7.60 -34.27 8.05
CA GLN A 224 -6.25 -34.05 7.49
C GLN A 224 -5.65 -32.70 7.92
N GLY A 225 -6.36 -31.95 8.75
CA GLY A 225 -5.91 -30.66 9.23
C GLY A 225 -6.94 -29.97 10.12
N ARG A 226 -6.64 -28.72 10.49
CA ARG A 226 -7.55 -27.84 11.22
C ARG A 226 -7.76 -26.54 10.48
N TRP A 227 -8.94 -25.96 10.66
CA TRP A 227 -9.25 -24.61 10.19
C TRP A 227 -9.68 -23.72 11.34
N PHE A 228 -9.46 -22.42 11.16
CA PHE A 228 -9.86 -21.37 12.10
C PHE A 228 -10.32 -20.14 11.31
N ARG A 229 -11.32 -19.43 11.82
CA ARG A 229 -11.85 -18.23 11.18
C ARG A 229 -12.02 -17.09 12.17
N TRP A 230 -11.65 -15.89 11.75
CA TRP A 230 -11.77 -14.67 12.53
C TRP A 230 -12.63 -13.62 11.81
N ASP A 231 -13.40 -12.87 12.60
CA ASP A 231 -14.00 -11.58 12.22
C ASP A 231 -13.23 -10.46 12.94
N LEU A 232 -12.67 -9.53 12.18
CA LEU A 232 -11.95 -8.36 12.66
C LEU A 232 -12.91 -7.20 13.03
N GLY A 233 -14.21 -7.38 12.82
CA GLY A 233 -15.28 -6.41 13.10
C GLY A 233 -15.40 -5.31 12.03
N ARG A 234 -14.33 -5.02 11.28
CA ARG A 234 -14.27 -4.04 10.20
C ARG A 234 -13.33 -4.48 9.08
N VAL A 235 -13.53 -3.91 7.89
CA VAL A 235 -12.55 -4.01 6.81
C VAL A 235 -11.36 -3.12 7.17
N CYS A 236 -10.16 -3.71 7.20
CA CYS A 236 -8.91 -3.02 7.53
C CYS A 236 -7.73 -3.66 6.78
N LEU A 237 -6.63 -2.92 6.67
CA LEU A 237 -5.39 -3.42 6.09
C LEU A 237 -4.54 -4.07 7.20
N ILE A 238 -4.40 -5.39 7.17
CA ILE A 238 -3.80 -6.14 8.27
C ILE A 238 -2.61 -6.99 7.86
N ARG A 239 -1.83 -7.36 8.87
CA ARG A 239 -0.85 -8.44 8.79
C ARG A 239 -1.13 -9.44 9.90
N PRO A 240 -1.46 -10.70 9.58
CA PRO A 240 -1.59 -11.72 10.61
C PRO A 240 -0.21 -12.20 11.06
N ARG A 241 -0.10 -12.55 12.34
CA ARG A 241 1.07 -13.20 12.93
C ARG A 241 0.62 -14.47 13.63
N LEU A 242 1.05 -15.60 13.09
CA LEU A 242 0.67 -16.93 13.58
C LEU A 242 1.84 -17.52 14.36
N HIS A 243 1.62 -17.74 15.66
CA HIS A 243 2.54 -18.45 16.54
C HIS A 243 2.09 -19.91 16.61
N LEU A 244 2.82 -20.79 15.93
CA LEU A 244 2.43 -22.18 15.75
C LEU A 244 3.58 -23.11 16.14
N ARG A 245 3.24 -24.29 16.66
CA ARG A 245 4.19 -25.41 16.79
C ARG A 245 3.65 -26.56 15.96
N LEU A 246 4.32 -26.87 14.86
CA LEU A 246 3.83 -27.83 13.87
C LEU A 246 4.86 -28.93 13.58
N PRO A 247 4.42 -30.10 13.09
CA PRO A 247 5.33 -31.07 12.48
C PRO A 247 6.03 -30.48 11.24
N ARG A 248 7.23 -30.99 10.92
CA ARG A 248 7.92 -30.67 9.67
C ARG A 248 7.05 -31.02 8.46
N GLY A 249 7.06 -30.16 7.44
CA GLY A 249 6.29 -30.35 6.21
C GLY A 249 4.80 -30.03 6.35
N SER A 250 4.36 -29.49 7.49
CA SER A 250 2.97 -29.01 7.60
C SER A 250 2.77 -27.81 6.68
N VAL A 251 1.58 -27.71 6.09
CA VAL A 251 1.18 -26.59 5.22
C VAL A 251 0.25 -25.66 5.98
N VAL A 252 0.54 -24.36 5.96
CA VAL A 252 -0.32 -23.32 6.52
C VAL A 252 -0.75 -22.38 5.40
N GLN A 253 -2.04 -22.16 5.25
CA GLN A 253 -2.61 -21.24 4.28
C GLN A 253 -3.55 -20.25 4.95
N VAL A 254 -3.47 -18.99 4.56
CA VAL A 254 -4.26 -17.90 5.15
C VAL A 254 -4.96 -17.14 4.03
N ALA A 255 -6.30 -17.17 4.04
CA ALA A 255 -7.14 -16.47 3.08
C ALA A 255 -7.79 -15.23 3.70
N TYR A 256 -8.05 -14.22 2.87
CA TYR A 256 -8.54 -12.91 3.31
C TYR A 256 -9.75 -12.49 2.47
N ALA A 257 -10.82 -12.00 3.11
CA ALA A 257 -11.98 -11.46 2.40
C ALA A 257 -12.68 -10.34 3.18
N GLU A 258 -13.39 -9.47 2.47
CA GLU A 258 -14.24 -8.42 3.06
C GLU A 258 -15.60 -8.96 3.52
N SER A 259 -16.08 -10.03 2.89
CA SER A 259 -17.36 -10.69 3.18
C SER A 259 -17.22 -12.22 3.15
N LEU A 260 -18.17 -12.90 3.76
CA LEU A 260 -18.28 -14.36 3.68
C LEU A 260 -19.18 -14.77 2.52
N THR A 261 -18.75 -15.74 1.73
CA THR A 261 -19.55 -16.36 0.67
C THR A 261 -19.98 -17.75 1.16
N HIS A 262 -21.29 -18.00 1.31
CA HIS A 262 -21.83 -19.23 1.92
C HIS A 262 -21.15 -19.56 3.27
N GLY A 263 -20.94 -18.52 4.10
CA GLY A 263 -20.29 -18.66 5.40
C GLY A 263 -18.80 -19.01 5.34
N ARG A 264 -18.13 -18.87 4.19
CA ARG A 264 -16.70 -19.17 3.99
C ARG A 264 -15.92 -17.92 3.57
N VAL A 265 -14.62 -17.90 3.88
CA VAL A 265 -13.70 -16.93 3.25
C VAL A 265 -13.33 -17.43 1.86
N SER A 266 -13.51 -16.57 0.85
CA SER A 266 -13.08 -16.85 -0.51
C SER A 266 -11.80 -16.07 -0.81
N PRO A 267 -10.66 -16.73 -1.08
CA PRO A 267 -9.45 -16.04 -1.53
C PRO A 267 -9.54 -15.53 -2.97
N TYR A 268 -10.58 -15.88 -3.74
CA TYR A 268 -10.80 -15.30 -5.06
C TYR A 268 -11.14 -13.82 -4.96
N LEU A 269 -10.32 -12.99 -5.58
CA LEU A 269 -10.61 -11.59 -5.78
C LEU A 269 -11.30 -11.43 -7.14
N LYS A 270 -12.60 -11.14 -7.12
CA LYS A 270 -13.37 -10.87 -8.34
C LYS A 270 -13.04 -9.46 -8.85
N THR A 271 -11.96 -9.32 -9.60
CA THR A 271 -11.74 -8.15 -10.46
C THR A 271 -12.15 -8.52 -11.87
N GLY A 272 -12.87 -7.65 -12.58
CA GLY A 272 -13.38 -7.91 -13.94
C GLY A 272 -12.30 -8.11 -15.02
N SER A 273 -11.03 -8.30 -14.64
CA SER A 273 -9.86 -8.38 -15.51
C SER A 273 -9.42 -9.79 -15.89
N GLY A 274 -10.13 -10.85 -15.46
CA GLY A 274 -9.85 -12.23 -15.90
C GLY A 274 -8.50 -12.81 -15.44
N GLU A 275 -7.79 -12.15 -14.52
CA GLU A 275 -6.50 -12.60 -14.02
C GLU A 275 -6.63 -13.61 -12.86
N ASN A 276 -5.63 -14.48 -12.69
CA ASN A 276 -5.48 -15.40 -11.55
C ASN A 276 -5.12 -14.64 -10.25
N SER A 277 -6.02 -13.77 -9.79
CA SER A 277 -5.89 -13.00 -8.55
C SER A 277 -6.31 -13.82 -7.33
N CYS A 278 -5.49 -13.81 -6.28
CA CYS A 278 -5.69 -14.65 -5.11
C CYS A 278 -5.20 -13.97 -3.83
N MET A 279 -6.11 -13.69 -2.91
CA MET A 279 -5.81 -13.15 -1.57
C MET A 279 -5.54 -14.31 -0.60
N LEU A 280 -4.40 -14.97 -0.81
CA LEU A 280 -3.95 -16.14 -0.06
C LEU A 280 -2.44 -16.02 0.22
N ASP A 281 -2.00 -16.41 1.41
CA ASP A 281 -0.59 -16.69 1.70
C ASP A 281 -0.40 -18.18 1.97
N HIS A 282 0.78 -18.72 1.67
CA HIS A 282 1.12 -20.14 1.84
C HIS A 282 2.49 -20.32 2.48
N TRP A 283 2.57 -21.22 3.47
CA TRP A 283 3.82 -21.67 4.07
C TRP A 283 3.92 -23.19 4.14
N GLU A 284 5.09 -23.72 3.79
CA GLU A 284 5.53 -25.06 4.15
C GLU A 284 6.54 -24.97 5.30
N THR A 285 6.23 -25.65 6.41
CA THR A 285 6.88 -25.44 7.71
C THR A 285 8.12 -26.33 7.93
N THR A 286 9.13 -25.81 8.63
CA THR A 286 10.33 -26.58 9.02
C THR A 286 10.06 -27.59 10.12
N GLY A 287 8.95 -27.39 10.83
CA GLY A 287 8.62 -28.10 12.06
C GLY A 287 9.14 -27.36 13.30
N GLY A 288 8.56 -27.70 14.45
CA GLY A 288 8.83 -27.03 15.71
C GLY A 288 8.08 -25.70 15.85
N PRO A 289 8.47 -24.84 16.80
CA PRO A 289 7.88 -23.52 16.99
C PRO A 289 8.30 -22.56 15.87
N GLN A 290 7.33 -21.89 15.25
CA GLN A 290 7.55 -20.89 14.20
C GLN A 290 6.59 -19.71 14.34
N ILE A 291 7.05 -18.55 13.87
CA ILE A 291 6.23 -17.36 13.66
C ILE A 291 6.07 -17.18 12.15
N LEU A 292 4.84 -17.32 11.67
CA LEU A 292 4.50 -17.10 10.25
C LEU A 292 3.83 -15.73 10.12
N GLU A 293 4.36 -14.90 9.23
CA GLU A 293 3.92 -13.53 9.01
C GLU A 293 4.24 -13.15 7.55
N PRO A 294 3.27 -12.64 6.77
CA PRO A 294 3.55 -12.21 5.40
C PRO A 294 4.31 -10.88 5.38
N LEU A 295 5.10 -10.67 4.33
CA LEU A 295 5.78 -9.41 4.08
C LEU A 295 4.77 -8.30 3.75
N HIS A 296 3.79 -8.58 2.90
CA HIS A 296 2.77 -7.63 2.45
C HIS A 296 1.52 -7.70 3.32
N PRO A 297 0.97 -6.54 3.75
CA PRO A 297 -0.31 -6.52 4.42
C PRO A 297 -1.45 -6.80 3.43
N LYS A 298 -2.58 -7.30 3.94
CA LYS A 298 -3.77 -7.72 3.17
C LYS A 298 -5.00 -7.02 3.72
N GLY A 299 -5.83 -6.45 2.85
CA GLY A 299 -7.14 -5.94 3.26
C GLY A 299 -8.07 -7.10 3.62
N ALA A 300 -8.78 -7.02 4.73
CA ALA A 300 -9.73 -8.05 5.14
C ALA A 300 -10.68 -7.52 6.21
N ARG A 301 -11.86 -8.15 6.30
CA ARG A 301 -12.62 -8.24 7.55
C ARG A 301 -12.57 -9.65 8.12
N PHE A 302 -12.62 -10.66 7.25
CA PHE A 302 -12.61 -12.06 7.61
C PHE A 302 -11.30 -12.71 7.18
N VAL A 303 -10.72 -13.50 8.09
CA VAL A 303 -9.50 -14.28 7.82
C VAL A 303 -9.76 -15.74 8.15
N GLU A 304 -9.39 -16.64 7.24
CA GLU A 304 -9.52 -18.08 7.41
C GLU A 304 -8.15 -18.75 7.26
N VAL A 305 -7.76 -19.54 8.26
CA VAL A 305 -6.48 -20.24 8.29
C VAL A 305 -6.75 -21.73 8.15
N HIS A 306 -6.13 -22.35 7.16
CA HIS A 306 -6.11 -23.80 6.97
C HIS A 306 -4.73 -24.34 7.30
N ILE A 307 -4.65 -25.31 8.21
CA ILE A 307 -3.42 -26.01 8.58
C ILE A 307 -3.56 -27.47 8.17
N LEU A 308 -2.76 -27.93 7.22
CA LEU A 308 -2.67 -29.33 6.82
C LEU A 308 -1.53 -30.01 7.59
N ALA A 309 -1.90 -30.86 8.53
CA ALA A 309 -1.02 -31.71 9.33
C ALA A 309 -1.88 -32.74 10.07
N PRO A 310 -1.31 -33.82 10.63
CA PRO A 310 -2.06 -34.73 11.48
C PRO A 310 -2.78 -33.96 12.61
N CYS A 311 -4.12 -33.98 12.64
CA CYS A 311 -4.93 -33.07 13.47
C CYS A 311 -4.55 -33.05 14.95
N LYS A 312 -4.24 -34.23 15.51
CA LYS A 312 -3.81 -34.39 16.91
C LYS A 312 -2.52 -33.64 17.25
N LYS A 313 -1.76 -33.21 16.24
CA LYS A 313 -0.49 -32.48 16.37
C LYS A 313 -0.63 -30.97 16.08
N ILE A 314 -1.85 -30.46 15.87
CA ILE A 314 -2.09 -29.03 15.62
C ILE A 314 -2.66 -28.38 16.90
N PRO A 315 -1.83 -27.70 17.72
CA PRO A 315 -2.33 -26.96 18.87
C PRO A 315 -3.20 -25.78 18.44
N ALA A 316 -3.95 -25.20 19.37
CA ALA A 316 -4.76 -24.01 19.09
C ALA A 316 -3.91 -22.80 18.59
N GLY A 317 -2.61 -22.78 18.91
CA GLY A 317 -1.70 -21.72 18.50
C GLY A 317 -2.15 -20.34 19.00
N THR A 318 -1.55 -19.28 18.46
CA THR A 318 -2.08 -17.92 18.64
C THR A 318 -1.98 -17.18 17.32
N THR A 319 -3.08 -16.59 16.89
CA THR A 319 -3.13 -15.71 15.72
C THR A 319 -3.45 -14.30 16.20
N ARG A 320 -2.57 -13.36 15.88
CA ARG A 320 -2.74 -11.93 16.16
C ARG A 320 -2.80 -11.15 14.86
N PHE A 321 -3.51 -10.01 14.85
CA PHE A 321 -3.68 -9.19 13.66
C PHE A 321 -3.18 -7.79 13.94
N PHE A 322 -2.33 -7.27 13.04
CA PHE A 322 -1.77 -5.93 13.16
C PHE A 322 -2.28 -5.06 12.02
N GLU A 323 -3.06 -4.03 12.34
CA GLU A 323 -3.57 -3.04 11.39
C GLU A 323 -2.47 -2.04 11.02
N ARG A 324 -2.27 -1.84 9.72
CA ARG A 324 -1.46 -0.77 9.15
C ARG A 324 -2.39 0.39 8.80
N THR A 325 -2.24 1.52 9.48
CA THR A 325 -3.00 2.74 9.20
C THR A 325 -2.20 3.99 9.58
N ALA A 326 -2.48 5.11 8.92
CA ALA A 326 -1.95 6.43 9.28
C ALA A 326 -2.77 7.13 10.39
N TYR A 327 -4.00 6.66 10.68
CA TYR A 327 -4.89 7.35 11.61
C TYR A 327 -5.07 6.60 12.94
N PRO A 328 -5.08 7.32 14.08
CA PRO A 328 -5.16 6.72 15.42
C PRO A 328 -6.58 6.23 15.76
N GLU A 329 -6.69 5.40 16.82
CA GLU A 329 -7.95 5.09 17.51
C GLU A 329 -7.86 5.57 18.97
N PRO A 330 -8.86 6.32 19.48
CA PRO A 330 -10.05 6.84 18.78
C PRO A 330 -9.74 7.99 17.80
N PRO A 331 -10.68 8.38 16.90
CA PRO A 331 -10.58 9.63 16.12
C PRO A 331 -10.52 10.85 17.04
N THR A 332 -9.95 11.95 16.55
CA THR A 332 -9.85 13.21 17.31
C THR A 332 -11.14 14.02 17.27
N GLY A 333 -11.87 13.95 16.16
CA GLY A 333 -13.19 14.56 16.00
C GLY A 333 -14.32 13.58 16.29
N GLN A 334 -15.50 14.11 16.65
CA GLN A 334 -16.67 13.35 17.06
C GLN A 334 -17.95 13.97 16.50
N PHE A 335 -18.95 13.13 16.24
CA PHE A 335 -20.30 13.54 15.88
C PHE A 335 -21.31 12.65 16.58
N HIS A 336 -22.37 13.26 17.09
CA HIS A 336 -23.51 12.55 17.68
C HIS A 336 -24.79 13.37 17.54
N CYS A 337 -25.90 12.70 17.23
CA CYS A 337 -27.25 13.27 17.27
C CYS A 337 -28.28 12.24 17.74
N SER A 338 -29.55 12.65 17.86
CA SER A 338 -30.65 11.77 18.27
C SER A 338 -30.96 10.67 17.25
N ASP A 339 -30.59 10.87 15.98
CA ASP A 339 -30.81 9.88 14.91
C ASP A 339 -29.70 8.82 14.91
N ARG A 340 -30.08 7.58 15.26
CA ARG A 340 -29.18 6.43 15.33
C ARG A 340 -28.58 6.06 13.96
N LEU A 341 -29.30 6.29 12.87
CA LEU A 341 -28.80 6.01 11.52
C LEU A 341 -27.68 6.98 11.15
N LEU A 342 -27.85 8.28 11.41
CA LEU A 342 -26.81 9.28 11.15
C LEU A 342 -25.54 9.01 11.98
N ASN A 343 -25.69 8.63 13.25
CA ASN A 343 -24.57 8.19 14.08
C ASN A 343 -23.83 6.99 13.47
N ARG A 344 -24.58 6.02 12.91
CA ARG A 344 -24.00 4.85 12.26
C ARG A 344 -23.29 5.21 10.96
N ILE A 345 -23.86 6.09 10.14
CA ILE A 345 -23.25 6.58 8.88
C ILE A 345 -21.91 7.25 9.19
N TRP A 346 -21.86 8.14 10.19
CA TRP A 346 -20.62 8.79 10.60
C TRP A 346 -19.57 7.77 11.05
N GLN A 347 -19.94 6.83 11.93
CA GLN A 347 -19.03 5.79 12.41
C GLN A 347 -18.47 4.93 11.27
N VAL A 348 -19.30 4.56 10.29
CA VAL A 348 -18.86 3.80 9.12
C VAL A 348 -17.90 4.63 8.29
N GLY A 349 -18.20 5.91 8.02
CA GLY A 349 -17.32 6.80 7.27
C GLY A 349 -15.93 6.93 7.90
N VAL A 350 -15.85 7.18 9.21
CA VAL A 350 -14.57 7.30 9.94
C VAL A 350 -13.79 5.98 9.94
N THR A 351 -14.50 4.85 10.08
CA THR A 351 -13.88 3.51 10.04
C THR A 351 -13.34 3.20 8.63
N THR A 352 -14.08 3.54 7.58
CA THR A 352 -13.67 3.35 6.18
C THR A 352 -12.46 4.21 5.86
N LEU A 353 -12.46 5.51 6.21
CA LEU A 353 -11.29 6.37 5.98
C LEU A 353 -10.04 5.79 6.63
N ARG A 354 -10.15 5.29 7.86
CA ARG A 354 -9.02 4.67 8.56
C ARG A 354 -8.48 3.43 7.85
N GLY A 355 -9.38 2.55 7.40
CA GLY A 355 -9.01 1.37 6.61
C GLY A 355 -8.38 1.75 5.26
N CYS A 356 -8.75 2.90 4.71
CA CYS A 356 -8.26 3.46 3.46
C CYS A 356 -7.09 4.46 3.64
N ALA A 357 -6.45 4.53 4.81
CA ALA A 357 -5.35 5.47 5.06
C ALA A 357 -4.09 4.72 5.48
N GLU A 358 -3.14 4.57 4.56
CA GLU A 358 -1.79 4.02 4.81
C GLU A 358 -0.74 5.12 4.54
N ASP A 359 0.27 4.86 3.71
CA ASP A 359 1.19 5.90 3.22
C ASP A 359 0.55 6.90 2.24
N ALA A 360 -0.72 6.67 1.89
CA ALA A 360 -1.59 7.53 1.13
C ALA A 360 -3.05 7.29 1.53
N ILE A 361 -3.95 8.18 1.09
CA ILE A 361 -5.38 7.88 1.05
C ILE A 361 -5.64 6.99 -0.17
N THR A 362 -6.26 5.83 0.05
CA THR A 362 -6.54 4.83 -0.98
C THR A 362 -8.02 4.62 -1.20
N ASP A 363 -8.42 4.06 -2.33
CA ASP A 363 -9.82 3.69 -2.61
C ASP A 363 -10.32 2.56 -1.70
N ASN A 364 -9.51 1.52 -1.49
CA ASN A 364 -9.83 0.40 -0.59
C ASN A 364 -8.55 -0.32 -0.12
N PRO A 365 -8.58 -1.00 1.03
CA PRO A 365 -7.43 -1.77 1.53
C PRO A 365 -7.26 -3.15 0.88
N HIS A 366 -8.28 -3.67 0.19
CA HIS A 366 -8.34 -5.07 -0.23
C HIS A 366 -7.92 -5.30 -1.69
N ARG A 367 -8.60 -4.63 -2.63
CA ARG A 367 -8.56 -4.93 -4.07
C ARG A 367 -7.49 -4.17 -4.82
N GLU A 368 -7.32 -2.87 -4.55
CA GLU A 368 -6.44 -1.99 -5.35
C GLU A 368 -5.37 -1.28 -4.54
N ARG A 369 -5.71 -0.76 -3.36
CA ARG A 369 -4.85 0.13 -2.56
C ARG A 369 -4.35 1.34 -3.36
N GLY A 370 -5.13 1.78 -4.34
CA GLY A 370 -4.76 2.86 -5.25
C GLY A 370 -5.08 4.23 -4.67
N GLN A 371 -4.17 5.18 -4.87
CA GLN A 371 -4.42 6.57 -4.48
C GLN A 371 -5.17 7.25 -5.62
N TRP A 372 -6.48 7.11 -5.57
CA TRP A 372 -7.41 7.75 -6.49
C TRP A 372 -7.69 9.18 -6.03
N LEU A 373 -7.45 10.12 -6.93
CA LEU A 373 -7.42 11.54 -6.61
C LEU A 373 -8.81 12.06 -6.21
N GLY A 374 -9.85 11.65 -6.93
CA GLY A 374 -11.23 12.03 -6.64
C GLY A 374 -11.67 11.58 -5.25
N ASP A 375 -11.37 10.33 -4.89
CA ASP A 375 -11.63 9.75 -3.56
C ASP A 375 -10.89 10.52 -2.46
N ALA A 376 -9.62 10.86 -2.71
CA ALA A 376 -8.78 11.59 -1.75
C ALA A 376 -9.25 13.03 -1.52
N VAL A 377 -9.65 13.76 -2.58
CA VAL A 377 -10.00 15.18 -2.49
C VAL A 377 -11.48 15.46 -2.24
N GLY A 378 -12.35 14.49 -2.54
CA GLY A 378 -13.77 14.54 -2.22
C GLY A 378 -14.03 14.00 -0.81
N PRO A 379 -14.55 12.76 -0.68
CA PRO A 379 -15.06 12.25 0.60
C PRO A 379 -13.97 12.12 1.68
N ALA A 380 -12.74 11.74 1.33
CA ALA A 380 -11.69 11.60 2.33
C ALA A 380 -11.28 12.96 2.92
N MET A 381 -11.21 14.03 2.12
CA MET A 381 -10.90 15.37 2.63
C MET A 381 -11.89 15.81 3.71
N ASP A 382 -13.17 15.51 3.53
CA ASP A 382 -14.24 15.83 4.48
C ASP A 382 -14.16 15.02 5.76
N LEU A 383 -13.92 13.72 5.64
CA LEU A 383 -13.74 12.86 6.80
C LEU A 383 -12.45 13.19 7.57
N ILE A 384 -11.38 13.58 6.90
CA ILE A 384 -10.15 14.07 7.56
C ILE A 384 -10.44 15.34 8.35
N ALA A 385 -11.17 16.29 7.72
CA ALA A 385 -11.57 17.54 8.37
C ALA A 385 -12.43 17.30 9.61
N ALA A 386 -13.34 16.31 9.55
CA ALA A 386 -14.30 16.07 10.62
C ALA A 386 -13.76 15.16 11.73
N ALA A 387 -12.82 14.25 11.44
CA ALA A 387 -12.47 13.15 12.35
C ALA A 387 -11.01 13.09 12.82
N TYR A 388 -10.03 13.65 12.07
CA TYR A 388 -8.62 13.44 12.40
C TYR A 388 -7.77 14.71 12.42
N HIS A 389 -8.01 15.66 11.52
CA HIS A 389 -7.17 16.85 11.29
C HIS A 389 -5.68 16.56 11.02
N ASP A 390 -5.29 15.30 10.82
CA ASP A 390 -3.97 14.95 10.32
C ASP A 390 -4.00 14.89 8.78
N TRP A 391 -3.55 16.01 8.22
CA TRP A 391 -3.56 16.28 6.78
C TRP A 391 -2.39 15.67 6.02
N ARG A 392 -1.41 15.06 6.71
CA ARG A 392 -0.14 14.62 6.08
C ARG A 392 -0.35 13.66 4.90
N PRO A 393 -1.18 12.59 4.99
CA PRO A 393 -1.41 11.70 3.85
C PRO A 393 -2.03 12.41 2.65
N LEU A 394 -3.05 13.26 2.87
CA LEU A 394 -3.71 14.01 1.80
C LEU A 394 -2.80 15.08 1.19
N ARG A 395 -2.10 15.85 2.01
CA ARG A 395 -1.11 16.85 1.58
C ARG A 395 -0.04 16.23 0.70
N ARG A 396 0.44 15.04 1.08
CA ARG A 396 1.36 14.24 0.29
C ARG A 396 0.75 13.88 -1.07
N GLY A 397 -0.46 13.32 -1.09
CA GLY A 397 -1.17 12.96 -2.32
C GLY A 397 -1.38 14.14 -3.27
N LEU A 398 -1.77 15.31 -2.76
CA LEU A 398 -1.92 16.53 -3.55
C LEU A 398 -0.62 16.94 -4.26
N ARG A 399 0.54 16.79 -3.59
CA ARG A 399 1.85 17.06 -4.21
C ARG A 399 2.23 15.99 -5.23
N GLN A 400 2.03 14.72 -4.88
CA GLN A 400 2.37 13.60 -5.76
C GLN A 400 1.58 13.64 -7.08
N ALA A 401 0.31 14.06 -7.06
CA ALA A 401 -0.47 14.26 -8.28
C ALA A 401 0.23 15.22 -9.26
N ALA A 402 0.76 16.35 -8.76
CA ALA A 402 1.52 17.29 -9.59
C ALA A 402 2.88 16.73 -10.03
N GLU A 403 3.54 15.92 -9.21
CA GLU A 403 4.81 15.26 -9.51
C GLU A 403 4.66 14.14 -10.56
N CYS A 404 3.46 13.55 -10.66
CA CYS A 404 3.09 12.52 -11.63
C CYS A 404 2.36 13.07 -12.86
N ALA A 405 2.32 14.39 -13.05
CA ALA A 405 1.63 15.01 -14.18
C ALA A 405 2.17 14.52 -15.53
N GLY A 406 1.28 14.33 -16.49
CA GLY A 406 1.62 13.93 -17.86
C GLY A 406 2.40 15.02 -18.62
N PRO A 407 2.92 14.70 -19.81
CA PRO A 407 3.69 15.66 -20.62
C PRO A 407 2.91 16.92 -21.02
N ASP A 408 1.58 16.84 -21.13
CA ASP A 408 0.67 17.95 -21.40
C ASP A 408 0.35 18.80 -20.16
N GLY A 409 0.81 18.36 -18.98
CA GLY A 409 0.64 19.03 -17.70
C GLY A 409 -0.58 18.60 -16.89
N MET A 410 -1.41 17.67 -17.39
CA MET A 410 -2.56 17.16 -16.63
C MET A 410 -2.12 16.23 -15.50
N VAL A 411 -2.69 16.39 -14.31
CA VAL A 411 -2.44 15.46 -13.21
C VAL A 411 -3.24 14.16 -13.41
N PRO A 412 -2.70 12.99 -13.02
CA PRO A 412 -3.41 11.72 -13.08
C PRO A 412 -4.58 11.64 -12.09
N GLY A 413 -5.58 10.84 -12.42
CA GLY A 413 -6.65 10.45 -11.48
C GLY A 413 -6.25 9.33 -10.52
N VAL A 414 -5.21 8.54 -10.84
CA VAL A 414 -4.63 7.53 -9.94
C VAL A 414 -3.12 7.49 -10.14
N PHE A 415 -2.35 7.40 -9.05
CA PHE A 415 -0.89 7.57 -9.03
C PHE A 415 -0.29 6.99 -7.72
N PRO A 416 1.05 6.86 -7.57
CA PRO A 416 2.11 7.08 -8.54
C PRO A 416 2.45 5.86 -9.42
N GLY A 417 1.85 4.70 -9.12
CA GLY A 417 2.05 3.45 -9.86
C GLY A 417 1.38 3.45 -11.23
N ALA A 418 0.45 2.51 -11.47
CA ALA A 418 -0.35 2.38 -12.68
C ALA A 418 -1.19 3.64 -12.97
N CYS A 419 -0.52 4.68 -13.46
CA CYS A 419 -1.06 6.02 -13.61
C CYS A 419 -2.13 6.05 -14.68
N GLN A 420 -3.28 6.65 -14.39
CA GLN A 420 -4.35 6.83 -15.37
C GLN A 420 -4.86 8.27 -15.36
N MET A 421 -5.18 8.75 -16.55
CA MET A 421 -5.57 10.12 -16.83
C MET A 421 -7.09 10.25 -16.80
N LEU A 422 -7.63 10.82 -15.71
CA LEU A 422 -9.06 11.07 -15.52
C LEU A 422 -9.31 12.59 -15.48
N PRO A 423 -9.89 13.18 -16.53
CA PRO A 423 -10.11 14.63 -16.62
C PRO A 423 -10.89 15.21 -15.44
N SER A 424 -11.96 14.53 -15.01
CA SER A 424 -12.79 14.97 -13.88
C SER A 424 -12.00 15.09 -12.58
N PHE A 425 -11.20 14.07 -12.26
CA PHE A 425 -10.38 14.04 -11.05
C PHE A 425 -9.27 15.09 -11.10
N ALA A 426 -8.70 15.33 -12.29
CA ALA A 426 -7.73 16.39 -12.51
C ALA A 426 -8.32 17.79 -12.29
N LEU A 427 -9.60 18.01 -12.61
CA LEU A 427 -10.30 19.27 -12.35
C LEU A 427 -10.68 19.42 -10.88
N GLN A 428 -11.19 18.35 -10.25
CA GLN A 428 -11.47 18.32 -8.80
C GLN A 428 -10.22 18.65 -7.98
N TRP A 429 -9.03 18.18 -8.38
CA TRP A 429 -7.77 18.52 -7.73
C TRP A 429 -7.47 20.03 -7.72
N VAL A 430 -7.79 20.74 -8.80
CA VAL A 430 -7.61 22.21 -8.86
C VAL A 430 -8.52 22.91 -7.86
N ALA A 431 -9.80 22.51 -7.79
CA ALA A 431 -10.76 23.07 -6.83
C ALA A 431 -10.43 22.70 -5.37
N ALA A 432 -9.85 21.52 -5.17
CA ALA A 432 -9.51 20.98 -3.86
C ALA A 432 -8.38 21.71 -3.13
N ILE A 433 -7.41 22.30 -3.85
CA ILE A 433 -6.24 22.92 -3.20
C ILE A 433 -6.61 24.20 -2.42
N PRO A 434 -7.38 25.15 -2.99
CA PRO A 434 -7.90 26.27 -2.21
C PRO A 434 -8.78 25.82 -1.04
N ARG A 435 -9.54 24.73 -1.19
CA ARG A 435 -10.33 24.14 -0.10
C ARG A 435 -9.46 23.59 1.02
N TYR A 436 -8.44 22.81 0.69
CA TYR A 436 -7.42 22.34 1.62
C TYR A 436 -6.78 23.50 2.38
N HIS A 437 -6.42 24.58 1.69
CA HIS A 437 -5.90 25.78 2.35
C HIS A 437 -6.91 26.38 3.33
N ARG A 438 -8.20 26.49 2.99
CA ARG A 438 -9.23 26.97 3.93
C ARG A 438 -9.35 26.10 5.18
N LEU A 439 -9.18 24.78 5.04
CA LEU A 439 -9.28 23.81 6.14
C LEU A 439 -8.02 23.76 7.02
N THR A 440 -6.86 24.16 6.50
CA THR A 440 -5.55 23.92 7.15
C THR A 440 -4.73 25.17 7.43
N GLY A 441 -4.97 26.26 6.70
CA GLY A 441 -4.11 27.44 6.68
C GLY A 441 -2.76 27.26 5.97
N ASP A 442 -2.50 26.10 5.31
CA ASP A 442 -1.20 25.83 4.66
C ASP A 442 -1.03 26.61 3.35
N LEU A 443 -0.55 27.85 3.47
CA LEU A 443 -0.21 28.73 2.36
C LEU A 443 0.97 28.21 1.51
N THR A 444 1.82 27.35 2.08
CA THR A 444 2.99 26.81 1.37
C THR A 444 2.52 25.89 0.25
N LEU A 445 1.63 24.93 0.55
CA LEU A 445 1.08 24.05 -0.49
C LEU A 445 0.31 24.86 -1.56
N LEU A 446 -0.48 25.84 -1.12
CA LEU A 446 -1.23 26.73 -2.01
C LEU A 446 -0.31 27.46 -3.01
N ARG A 447 0.85 27.94 -2.57
CA ARG A 447 1.82 28.62 -3.44
C ARG A 447 2.58 27.64 -4.34
N ASP A 448 3.02 26.53 -3.78
CA ASP A 448 3.84 25.52 -4.48
C ASP A 448 3.09 24.87 -5.65
N LEU A 449 1.79 24.59 -5.49
CA LEU A 449 1.00 23.87 -6.48
C LEU A 449 0.35 24.78 -7.54
N TYR A 450 0.32 26.10 -7.34
CA TYR A 450 -0.32 27.02 -8.29
C TYR A 450 0.23 26.87 -9.74
N PRO A 451 1.56 26.80 -9.98
CA PRO A 451 2.08 26.58 -11.33
C PRO A 451 1.66 25.25 -11.97
N ALA A 452 1.47 24.21 -11.16
CA ALA A 452 1.00 22.91 -11.62
C ALA A 452 -0.49 22.96 -11.98
N ALA A 453 -1.32 23.67 -11.20
CA ALA A 453 -2.72 23.93 -11.54
C ALA A 453 -2.90 24.71 -12.85
N GLU A 454 -2.04 25.70 -13.11
CA GLU A 454 -2.06 26.40 -14.40
C GLU A 454 -1.67 25.49 -15.58
N ARG A 455 -0.74 24.54 -15.39
CA ARG A 455 -0.42 23.54 -16.41
C ARG A 455 -1.57 22.56 -16.61
N ASN A 456 -2.19 22.12 -15.51
CA ASN A 456 -3.32 21.22 -15.53
C ASN A 456 -4.48 21.79 -16.35
N LEU A 457 -4.92 23.03 -16.08
CA LEU A 457 -6.00 23.66 -16.87
C LEU A 457 -5.62 23.92 -18.33
N ARG A 458 -4.34 24.20 -18.62
CA ARG A 458 -3.85 24.33 -20.00
C ARG A 458 -3.98 23.02 -20.79
N ALA A 459 -3.89 21.87 -20.14
CA ALA A 459 -4.07 20.57 -20.79
C ALA A 459 -5.50 20.36 -21.34
N PHE A 460 -6.47 21.16 -20.91
CA PHE A 460 -7.85 21.16 -21.42
C PHE A 460 -8.08 22.15 -22.57
N ALA A 461 -7.11 23.03 -22.89
CA ALA A 461 -7.29 24.04 -23.93
C ALA A 461 -7.61 23.43 -25.31
N ARG A 462 -7.03 22.26 -25.61
CA ARG A 462 -7.29 21.50 -26.84
C ARG A 462 -8.64 20.77 -26.84
N ASP A 463 -9.22 20.59 -25.67
CA ASP A 463 -10.50 19.90 -25.46
C ASP A 463 -11.67 20.89 -25.28
N ARG A 464 -11.42 22.20 -25.28
CA ARG A 464 -12.47 23.21 -25.30
C ARG A 464 -13.13 23.26 -26.68
N GLN A 465 -14.46 23.20 -26.71
CA GLN A 465 -15.26 23.38 -27.91
C GLN A 465 -16.52 24.17 -27.57
N GLY A 466 -16.71 25.33 -28.22
CA GLY A 466 -17.81 26.24 -27.89
C GLY A 466 -17.75 26.66 -26.41
N CYS A 467 -18.87 26.47 -25.70
CA CYS A 467 -19.02 26.80 -24.28
C CYS A 467 -18.61 25.66 -23.32
N GLY A 468 -18.15 24.50 -23.82
CA GLY A 468 -17.89 23.33 -22.97
C GLY A 468 -16.56 22.64 -23.23
N VAL A 469 -16.39 21.51 -22.55
CA VAL A 469 -15.25 20.59 -22.68
C VAL A 469 -15.72 19.32 -23.38
N ARG A 470 -15.03 18.95 -24.46
CA ARG A 470 -15.30 17.73 -25.20
C ARG A 470 -14.74 16.51 -24.47
N THR A 471 -15.37 15.38 -24.72
CA THR A 471 -14.82 14.08 -24.33
C THR A 471 -13.52 13.82 -25.10
N ASN A 472 -12.44 13.51 -24.38
CA ASN A 472 -11.17 13.13 -25.00
C ASN A 472 -11.03 11.60 -25.04
N PRO A 473 -11.08 10.94 -26.21
CA PRO A 473 -11.05 9.48 -26.30
C PRO A 473 -9.70 8.85 -25.92
N ALA A 474 -8.64 9.66 -25.76
CA ALA A 474 -7.34 9.23 -25.25
C ALA A 474 -7.26 9.25 -23.71
N ARG A 475 -8.31 9.71 -23.03
CA ARG A 475 -8.41 9.79 -21.57
C ARG A 475 -9.59 8.96 -21.05
N TRP A 476 -9.60 8.65 -19.77
CA TRP A 476 -10.75 8.01 -19.12
C TRP A 476 -11.69 9.10 -18.60
N ASN A 477 -12.76 9.38 -19.34
CA ASN A 477 -13.74 10.44 -19.02
C ASN A 477 -14.74 9.96 -17.96
N PHE A 478 -14.22 9.48 -16.83
CA PHE A 478 -15.02 9.03 -15.70
C PHE A 478 -15.71 10.21 -15.01
N ILE A 479 -16.98 10.07 -14.65
CA ILE A 479 -17.71 11.03 -13.81
C ILE A 479 -18.26 10.30 -12.60
N ASP A 480 -19.08 9.28 -12.84
CA ASP A 480 -19.66 8.39 -11.84
C ASP A 480 -19.97 7.03 -12.48
N TRP A 481 -19.96 5.94 -11.71
CA TRP A 481 -20.28 4.60 -12.22
C TRP A 481 -21.71 4.49 -12.76
N GLY A 482 -22.63 5.36 -12.34
CA GLY A 482 -24.00 5.44 -12.87
C GLY A 482 -24.18 6.44 -14.03
N TYR A 483 -23.16 7.23 -14.37
CA TYR A 483 -23.29 8.29 -15.37
C TYR A 483 -23.13 7.77 -16.80
N GLN A 484 -24.12 8.05 -17.67
CA GLN A 484 -24.08 7.66 -19.08
C GLN A 484 -22.91 8.38 -19.77
N GLY A 485 -21.90 7.60 -20.17
CA GLY A 485 -20.64 8.10 -20.76
C GLY A 485 -19.39 7.99 -19.86
N ALA A 486 -19.55 7.61 -18.58
CA ALA A 486 -18.47 7.57 -17.57
C ALA A 486 -17.37 6.53 -17.81
N ALA A 487 -17.50 5.72 -18.85
CA ALA A 487 -16.58 4.64 -19.12
C ALA A 487 -16.23 4.60 -20.59
N THR A 488 -15.58 5.65 -21.13
CA THR A 488 -15.01 5.59 -22.49
C THR A 488 -14.06 4.40 -22.71
N VAL A 489 -13.60 3.76 -21.62
CA VAL A 489 -12.80 2.52 -21.62
C VAL A 489 -13.66 1.24 -21.67
N PHE A 490 -14.90 1.26 -21.16
CA PHE A 490 -15.78 0.07 -21.07
C PHE A 490 -17.10 0.18 -21.87
N GLY A 491 -17.40 1.34 -22.46
CA GLY A 491 -18.61 1.64 -23.23
C GLY A 491 -18.34 1.91 -24.71
N ASN A 492 -19.41 1.90 -25.51
CA ASN A 492 -19.33 2.18 -26.94
C ASN A 492 -19.01 3.67 -27.18
N ARG A 493 -17.89 3.95 -27.86
CA ARG A 493 -17.43 5.32 -28.17
C ARG A 493 -18.46 6.16 -28.96
N ARG A 494 -19.45 5.51 -29.60
CA ARG A 494 -20.51 6.19 -30.37
C ARG A 494 -21.56 6.88 -29.50
N ASP A 495 -21.71 6.48 -28.24
CA ASP A 495 -22.73 7.02 -27.33
C ASP A 495 -22.17 8.15 -26.43
N THR A 496 -20.94 8.59 -26.71
CA THR A 496 -20.28 9.60 -25.88
C THR A 496 -20.60 11.00 -26.40
N PRO A 497 -21.18 11.90 -25.57
CA PRO A 497 -21.53 13.22 -26.01
C PRO A 497 -20.28 13.99 -26.48
N GLN A 498 -20.44 14.76 -27.55
CA GLN A 498 -19.35 15.56 -28.12
C GLN A 498 -18.85 16.60 -27.11
N ILE A 499 -19.75 17.16 -26.29
CA ILE A 499 -19.44 18.01 -25.13
C ILE A 499 -20.02 17.31 -23.90
N ASP A 500 -19.18 17.05 -22.89
CA ASP A 500 -19.65 16.43 -21.65
C ASP A 500 -20.09 17.53 -20.66
N PRO A 501 -21.39 17.61 -20.31
CA PRO A 501 -21.90 18.66 -19.44
C PRO A 501 -21.34 18.58 -18.02
N ALA A 502 -21.18 17.38 -17.45
CA ALA A 502 -20.62 17.21 -16.11
C ALA A 502 -19.15 17.64 -16.07
N LEU A 503 -18.38 17.22 -17.08
CA LEU A 503 -16.98 17.63 -17.20
C LEU A 503 -16.84 19.15 -17.40
N SER A 504 -17.75 19.76 -18.17
CA SER A 504 -17.78 21.19 -18.42
C SER A 504 -18.06 22.00 -17.15
N LEU A 505 -18.95 21.50 -16.27
CA LEU A 505 -19.22 22.11 -14.97
C LEU A 505 -18.01 22.02 -14.03
N LEU A 506 -17.34 20.86 -13.96
CA LEU A 506 -16.10 20.71 -13.21
C LEU A 506 -15.00 21.66 -13.72
N TYR A 507 -14.95 21.88 -15.05
CA TYR A 507 -14.00 22.80 -15.66
C TYR A 507 -14.29 24.24 -15.28
N LEU A 508 -15.56 24.65 -15.32
CA LEU A 508 -16.01 25.97 -14.89
C LEU A 508 -15.65 26.21 -13.41
N GLU A 509 -15.94 25.26 -12.53
CA GLU A 509 -15.59 25.34 -11.10
C GLU A 509 -14.08 25.51 -10.91
N ALA A 510 -13.27 24.73 -11.63
CA ALA A 510 -11.81 24.81 -11.55
C ALA A 510 -11.27 26.17 -12.04
N VAL A 511 -11.84 26.73 -13.11
CA VAL A 511 -11.46 28.07 -13.62
C VAL A 511 -11.84 29.17 -12.62
N GLN A 512 -13.05 29.13 -12.07
CA GLN A 512 -13.49 30.06 -11.02
C GLN A 512 -12.61 29.95 -9.77
N GLY A 513 -12.28 28.73 -9.37
CA GLY A 513 -11.34 28.43 -8.29
C GLY A 513 -9.96 29.01 -8.54
N MET A 514 -9.45 28.94 -9.78
CA MET A 514 -8.16 29.53 -10.17
C MET A 514 -8.14 31.05 -10.11
N ALA A 515 -9.24 31.73 -10.40
CA ALA A 515 -9.33 33.19 -10.23
C ALA A 515 -9.16 33.59 -8.76
N ALA A 516 -9.90 32.94 -7.86
CA ALA A 516 -9.80 33.18 -6.41
C ALA A 516 -8.41 32.78 -5.88
N TRP A 517 -7.89 31.63 -6.30
CA TRP A 517 -6.57 31.15 -5.91
C TRP A 517 -5.46 32.11 -6.36
N ALA A 518 -5.48 32.58 -7.61
CA ALA A 518 -4.52 33.55 -8.13
C ALA A 518 -4.50 34.84 -7.29
N GLN A 519 -5.68 35.33 -6.86
CA GLN A 519 -5.77 36.48 -5.96
C GLN A 519 -5.12 36.19 -4.59
N GLN A 520 -5.40 35.03 -3.99
CA GLN A 520 -4.84 34.62 -2.69
C GLN A 520 -3.31 34.50 -2.72
N VAL A 521 -2.72 34.09 -3.84
CA VAL A 521 -1.24 34.01 -4.00
C VAL A 521 -0.61 35.29 -4.56
N GLY A 522 -1.36 36.40 -4.62
CA GLY A 522 -0.85 37.72 -5.03
C GLY A 522 -0.65 37.90 -6.54
N ARG A 523 -1.22 37.02 -7.37
CA ARG A 523 -1.10 37.04 -8.85
C ARG A 523 -2.27 37.75 -9.53
N ARG A 524 -2.45 39.04 -9.26
CA ARG A 524 -3.60 39.85 -9.73
C ARG A 524 -3.88 39.73 -11.24
N LYS A 525 -2.86 39.91 -12.09
CA LYS A 525 -3.01 39.77 -13.55
C LYS A 525 -3.52 38.40 -13.99
N ARG A 526 -3.16 37.33 -13.26
CA ARG A 526 -3.65 35.98 -13.54
C ARG A 526 -5.08 35.79 -13.05
N ALA A 527 -5.45 36.39 -11.92
CA ALA A 527 -6.84 36.39 -11.46
C ALA A 527 -7.78 37.00 -12.51
N ASP A 528 -7.40 38.15 -13.09
CA ASP A 528 -8.20 38.81 -14.15
C ASP A 528 -8.22 38.04 -15.48
N HIS A 529 -7.22 37.18 -15.71
CA HIS A 529 -7.22 36.27 -16.85
C HIS A 529 -8.22 35.12 -16.65
N TRP A 530 -8.29 34.54 -15.45
CA TRP A 530 -9.21 33.43 -15.16
C TRP A 530 -10.67 33.87 -14.98
N ARG A 531 -10.93 35.14 -14.67
CA ARG A 531 -12.28 35.73 -14.63
C ARG A 531 -12.90 35.92 -16.02
N ARG A 532 -12.06 36.05 -17.04
CA ARG A 532 -12.45 36.18 -18.45
C ARG A 532 -12.52 34.80 -19.07
#